data_AF-A0A1A7PW09-F1
#
_entry.id   AF-A0A1A7PW09-F1
#
_cell.length_a   1.000
_cell.length_b   1.000
_cell.length_c   1.000
_cell.angle_alpha   90.00
_cell.angle_beta   90.00
_cell.angle_gamma   90.00
#
_symmetry.space_group_name_H-M   'P 1'
#
loop_
_entity.id
_entity.type
_entity.pdbx_description
1 polymer ?
#
loop_
_entity_poly.entity_id
_entity_poly.type
_entity_poly.pdbx_seq_one_letter_code
_entity_poly.pdbx_strand_id
1 'polypeptide(L)' 'MTPFFDSWSAFWQMGQHGFYVWLSYGISFVAILLLVITSHRGKKKILSEVNKEMQRQQRIKQYKTMENSL' A
#
# COMPACT_ATOMS: atom_id res chain seq x y z
N MET A 1 41.71 -22.92 -23.44
CA MET A 1 40.32 -22.43 -23.47
C MET A 1 40.00 -21.87 -22.10
N THR A 2 39.92 -20.55 -21.96
CA THR A 2 39.67 -19.87 -20.68
C THR A 2 38.16 -19.70 -20.48
N PRO A 3 37.59 -20.11 -19.33
CA PRO A 3 36.18 -19.84 -19.02
C PRO A 3 35.99 -18.33 -18.81
N PHE A 4 35.12 -17.72 -19.62
CA PHE A 4 34.90 -16.27 -19.69
C PHE A 4 33.90 -15.74 -18.62
N PHE A 5 33.30 -16.64 -17.84
CA PHE A 5 32.28 -16.27 -16.85
C PHE A 5 32.42 -17.10 -15.58
N ASP A 6 33.47 -16.82 -14.82
CA ASP A 6 33.51 -17.25 -13.42
C ASP A 6 32.67 -16.28 -12.59
N SER A 7 31.60 -16.82 -12.01
CA SER A 7 30.95 -16.33 -10.79
C SER A 7 29.79 -15.34 -10.94
N TRP A 8 28.78 -15.56 -10.09
CA TRP A 8 27.74 -14.62 -9.63
C TRP A 8 28.29 -13.21 -9.31
N SER A 9 29.58 -13.12 -8.99
CA SER A 9 30.34 -11.87 -8.83
C SER A 9 30.41 -11.03 -10.11
N ALA A 10 30.61 -11.61 -11.30
CA ALA A 10 30.61 -10.88 -12.57
C ALA A 10 29.23 -10.29 -12.91
N PHE A 11 28.15 -10.87 -12.40
CA PHE A 11 26.79 -10.35 -12.54
C PHE A 11 26.55 -9.08 -11.69
N TRP A 12 27.24 -8.99 -10.54
CA TRP A 12 27.21 -7.83 -9.64
C TRP A 12 28.31 -6.81 -9.94
N GLN A 13 29.44 -7.27 -10.51
CA GLN A 13 30.66 -6.50 -10.81
C GLN A 13 30.88 -6.23 -12.31
N MET A 14 29.93 -6.54 -13.20
CA MET A 14 29.85 -5.84 -14.47
C MET A 14 29.47 -4.41 -14.12
N GLY A 15 30.49 -3.60 -13.83
CA GLY A 15 30.36 -2.25 -13.31
C GLY A 15 29.31 -1.47 -14.10
N GLN A 16 28.70 -0.49 -13.46
CA GLN A 16 27.62 0.34 -14.02
C GLN A 16 26.24 -0.36 -14.12
N HIS A 17 26.12 -1.59 -14.65
CA HIS A 17 24.79 -2.15 -15.03
C HIS A 17 23.96 -2.76 -13.90
N GLY A 18 24.57 -3.48 -12.95
CA GLY A 18 23.82 -4.13 -11.85
C GLY A 18 23.08 -3.14 -10.95
N PHE A 19 23.60 -1.92 -10.81
CA PHE A 19 23.00 -0.85 -10.01
C PHE A 19 21.66 -0.38 -10.60
N TYR A 20 21.56 -0.24 -11.92
CA TYR A 20 20.32 0.16 -12.59
C TYR A 20 19.23 -0.90 -12.47
N VAL A 21 19.60 -2.18 -12.54
CA VAL A 21 18.66 -3.29 -12.35
C VAL A 21 18.11 -3.25 -10.93
N TRP A 22 18.97 -3.16 -9.92
CA TRP A 22 18.53 -3.09 -8.52
C TRP A 22 17.64 -1.87 -8.23
N LEU A 23 17.95 -0.70 -8.81
CA LEU A 23 17.10 0.48 -8.73
C LEU A 23 15.75 0.28 -9.41
N SER A 24 15.72 -0.29 -10.62
CA SER A 24 14.48 -0.56 -11.36
C SER A 24 13.57 -1.54 -10.61
N TYR A 25 14.15 -2.62 -10.08
CA TYR A 25 13.44 -3.58 -9.22
C TYR A 25 13.01 -2.94 -7.91
N GLY A 26 13.85 -2.11 -7.28
CA GLY A 26 13.53 -1.39 -6.06
C GLY A 26 12.37 -0.41 -6.24
N ILE A 27 12.38 0.40 -7.29
CA ILE A 27 11.30 1.32 -7.64
C ILE A 27 10.01 0.55 -7.93
N SER A 28 10.09 -0.54 -8.70
CA SER A 28 8.93 -1.40 -8.99
C SER A 28 8.35 -2.02 -7.71
N PHE A 29 9.22 -2.51 -6.83
CA PHE A 29 8.83 -3.07 -5.54
C PHE A 29 8.17 -2.02 -4.65
N VAL A 30 8.73 -0.81 -4.57
CA VAL A 30 8.15 0.33 -3.83
C VAL A 30 6.78 0.71 -4.40
N ALA A 31 6.63 0.75 -5.73
CA ALA A 31 5.36 1.07 -6.37
C ALA A 31 4.28 0.02 -6.03
N ILE A 32 4.62 -1.27 -6.07
CA ILE A 32 3.73 -2.36 -5.65
C ILE A 32 3.40 -2.23 -4.16
N LEU A 33 4.40 -1.97 -3.31
CA LEU A 33 4.20 -1.81 -1.87
C LEU A 33 3.25 -0.64 -1.57
N LEU A 34 3.44 0.50 -2.25
CA LEU A 34 2.56 1.66 -2.15
C LEU A 34 1.14 1.33 -2.62
N LEU A 35 0.98 0.60 -3.72
CA LEU A 35 -0.34 0.12 -4.19
C LEU A 35 -1.00 -0.82 -3.17
N VAL A 36 -0.25 -1.74 -2.57
CA VAL A 36 -0.75 -2.65 -1.53
C VAL A 36 -1.16 -1.87 -0.29
N ILE A 37 -0.32 -0.96 0.19
CA ILE A 37 -0.58 -0.12 1.37
C ILE A 37 -1.80 0.78 1.11
N THR A 38 -1.87 1.44 -0.04
CA THR A 38 -2.99 2.31 -0.41
C THR A 38 -4.27 1.53 -0.63
N SER A 39 -4.21 0.33 -1.21
CA SER A 39 -5.34 -0.59 -1.34
C SER A 39 -5.86 -1.05 0.03
N HIS A 40 -4.96 -1.42 0.94
CA HIS A 40 -5.32 -1.76 2.32
C HIS A 40 -5.90 -0.56 3.08
N ARG A 41 -5.33 0.65 2.89
CA ARG A 41 -5.81 1.88 3.52
C ARG A 41 -7.09 2.41 2.89
N GLY A 42 -7.32 2.17 1.60
CA GLY A 42 -8.54 2.56 0.89
C GLY A 42 -9.77 1.90 1.47
N LYS A 43 -9.69 0.60 1.78
CA LYS A 43 -10.74 -0.12 2.51
C LYS A 43 -11.02 0.51 3.88
N LYS A 44 -9.97 0.91 4.62
CA LYS A 44 -10.13 1.59 5.90
C LYS A 44 -10.65 3.02 5.77
N LYS A 45 -10.31 3.73 4.69
CA LYS A 45 -10.75 5.12 4.46
C LYS A 45 -12.25 5.17 4.23
N ILE A 46 -12.79 4.29 3.39
CA ILE A 46 -14.23 4.16 3.17
C ILE A 46 -14.95 3.79 4.48
N LEU A 47 -14.44 2.81 5.23
CA LEU A 47 -15.02 2.45 6.53
C LEU A 47 -14.94 3.60 7.55
N SER A 48 -13.88 4.40 7.53
CA SER A 48 -13.72 5.53 8.46
C SER A 48 -14.68 6.68 8.15
N GLU A 49 -14.94 6.97 6.88
CA GLU A 49 -15.93 7.98 6.46
C GLU A 49 -17.35 7.49 6.78
N VAL A 50 -17.67 6.23 6.47
CA VAL A 50 -18.95 5.61 6.83
C VAL A 50 -19.18 5.62 8.34
N ASN A 51 -18.15 5.34 9.15
CA ASN A 51 -18.29 5.35 10.60
C ASN A 51 -18.56 6.75 11.18
N LYS A 52 -17.94 7.79 10.61
CA LYS A 52 -18.22 9.19 11.00
C LYS A 52 -19.66 9.59 10.67
N GLU A 53 -20.14 9.24 9.49
CA GLU A 53 -21.54 9.49 9.10
C GLU A 53 -22.53 8.69 9.96
N MET A 54 -22.21 7.42 10.25
CA MET A 54 -23.02 6.56 11.10
C MET A 54 -23.16 7.11 12.53
N GLN A 55 -22.08 7.63 13.13
CA GLN A 55 -22.17 8.27 14.44
C GLN A 55 -23.07 9.51 14.44
N ARG A 56 -23.07 10.30 13.35
CA ARG A 56 -23.97 11.45 13.21
C ARG A 56 -25.43 11.02 13.10
N GLN A 57 -25.69 9.99 12.29
CA GLN A 57 -27.03 9.42 12.11
C GLN A 57 -27.55 8.77 13.41
N GLN A 58 -26.69 8.10 14.18
CA GLN A 58 -27.06 7.49 15.47
C GLN A 58 -27.51 8.53 16.49
N ARG A 59 -26.84 9.69 16.58
CA ARG A 59 -27.27 10.77 17.48
C ARG A 59 -28.66 11.28 17.10
N ILE A 60 -28.91 11.52 15.83
CA ILE A 60 -30.21 11.99 15.35
C ILE A 60 -31.30 10.93 15.59
N LYS A 61 -30.99 9.64 15.38
CA LYS A 61 -31.91 8.54 15.69
C LYS A 61 -32.23 8.46 17.18
N GLN A 62 -31.26 8.69 18.07
CA GLN A 62 -31.51 8.69 19.52
C GLN A 62 -32.47 9.80 19.91
N TYR A 63 -32.27 11.04 19.43
CA TYR A 63 -33.21 12.14 19.67
C TYR A 63 -34.61 11.81 19.14
N LYS A 64 -34.71 11.26 17.92
CA LYS A 64 -35.99 10.92 17.30
C LYS A 64 -36.70 9.74 17.98
N THR A 65 -35.93 8.80 18.55
CA THR A 65 -36.48 7.66 19.31
C THR A 65 -37.02 8.11 20.66
N MET A 66 -36.35 9.06 21.32
CA MET A 66 -36.83 9.62 22.59
C MET A 66 -38.08 10.49 22.42
N GLU A 67 -38.17 11.25 21.32
CA GLU A 67 -39.38 12.04 20.98
C GLU A 67 -40.59 11.15 20.68
N ASN A 68 -40.40 10.02 19.99
CA ASN A 68 -41.50 9.10 19.64
C ASN A 68 -41.91 8.14 20.78
N SER A 69 -41.27 8.26 21.96
CA SER A 69 -41.59 7.47 23.17
C SER A 69 -42.27 8.28 24.28
N LEU A 70 -42.58 9.55 24.02
CA LEU A 70 -43.39 10.46 24.85
C LEU A 70 -44.80 10.60 24.25
#